data_AF-A0A954G9R8-F1
#
_entry.id   AF-A0A954G9R8-F1
#
_cell.length_a   1.000
_cell.length_b   1.000
_cell.length_c   1.000
_cell.angle_alpha   90.00
_cell.angle_beta   90.00
_cell.angle_gamma   90.00
#
_symmetry.space_group_name_H-M   'P 1'
#
loop_
_entity.id
_entity.type
_entity.pdbx_description
1 polymer ?
#
loop_
_entity_poly.entity_id
_entity_poly.type
_entity_poly.pdbx_seq_one_letter_code
_entity_poly.pdbx_strand_id
1 'polypeptide(L)'
;MSSSLLGMTVGCAECHHHRFDPIPQEDFYRLRAVIAPVYDAEKWRMPASRRAALMSKEEKAKAAELSAKVKKLDEQHNQIKAEVTQLIAERVLKEVPEADRERAQAAYETAVKERTAEQTDFLKKKYPMLDLLAPGRLHLFLARYKDGKELAKRYEDVKAEADELRKQIPQPEYIRVATEDTQHLPETFVFYRGDMSSPESEKIAPGGLTVVGSKTDNTFPVNDPAIPTSGRRLAYARYLTSGQHPLVARVLMNRFWMHHFGQAIVDSTGDFGSRSATPTHPELLDWL
;
A
#
# COMPACT_ATOMS: atom_id res chain seq x y z
N MET A 1 20.98 -11.52 3.09
CA MET A 1 21.26 -10.91 4.41
C MET A 1 22.36 -11.67 5.15
N SER A 2 22.27 -12.99 5.30
CA SER A 2 23.27 -13.81 6.01
C SER A 2 24.67 -13.81 5.36
N SER A 3 24.82 -14.07 4.06
CA SER A 3 26.14 -14.05 3.42
C SER A 3 26.78 -12.66 3.39
N SER A 4 25.97 -11.62 3.20
CA SER A 4 26.46 -10.24 3.08
C SER A 4 26.87 -9.60 4.41
N LEU A 5 26.12 -9.88 5.48
CA LEU A 5 26.34 -9.24 6.78
C LEU A 5 27.03 -10.17 7.78
N LEU A 6 26.80 -11.48 7.69
CA LEU A 6 27.34 -12.46 8.62
C LEU A 6 28.42 -13.33 7.99
N GLY A 7 28.59 -13.30 6.67
CA GLY A 7 29.52 -14.21 5.99
C GLY A 7 29.12 -15.67 6.20
N MET A 8 27.82 -15.99 6.29
CA MET A 8 27.36 -17.36 6.51
C MET A 8 26.35 -17.78 5.43
N THR A 9 26.52 -18.99 4.91
CA THR A 9 25.60 -19.59 3.92
C THR A 9 24.52 -20.42 4.60
N VAL A 10 23.38 -19.80 4.89
CA VAL A 10 22.29 -20.47 5.62
C VAL A 10 21.31 -21.23 4.70
N GLY A 11 21.48 -21.18 3.37
CA GLY A 11 20.48 -21.69 2.42
C GLY A 11 20.21 -23.19 2.56
N CYS A 12 21.23 -24.01 2.81
CA CYS A 12 21.01 -25.44 3.05
C CYS A 12 20.16 -25.72 4.29
N ALA A 13 20.20 -24.82 5.28
CA ALA A 13 19.43 -24.91 6.52
C ALA A 13 17.91 -24.75 6.31
N GLU A 14 17.45 -24.46 5.10
CA GLU A 14 16.00 -24.44 4.79
C GLU A 14 15.39 -25.85 4.85
N CYS A 15 16.11 -26.85 4.35
CA CYS A 15 15.59 -28.21 4.17
C CYS A 15 16.16 -29.22 5.18
N HIS A 16 17.35 -28.99 5.71
CA HIS A 16 17.99 -29.89 6.66
C HIS A 16 19.03 -29.12 7.47
N HIS A 17 19.50 -29.63 8.61
CA HIS A 17 20.64 -29.00 9.30
C HIS A 17 21.80 -28.75 8.34
N HIS A 18 22.40 -27.57 8.41
CA HIS A 18 23.42 -27.18 7.46
C HIS A 18 24.55 -28.22 7.41
N ARG A 19 25.05 -28.49 6.20
CA ARG A 19 25.91 -29.66 5.94
C ARG A 19 27.29 -29.56 6.59
N PHE A 20 27.84 -28.35 6.71
CA PHE A 20 29.25 -28.14 7.10
C PHE A 20 29.35 -27.38 8.42
N ASP A 21 28.73 -26.21 8.47
CA ASP A 21 28.65 -25.41 9.69
C ASP A 21 27.53 -25.90 10.62
N PRO A 22 27.68 -25.78 11.95
CA PRO A 22 26.71 -26.23 12.94
C PRO A 22 25.53 -25.25 13.04
N ILE A 23 24.79 -25.11 11.94
CA ILE A 23 23.59 -24.28 11.83
C ILE A 23 22.38 -25.22 11.78
N PRO A 24 21.57 -25.28 12.85
CA PRO A 24 20.33 -26.05 12.85
C PRO A 24 19.33 -25.56 11.79
N GLN A 25 18.31 -26.36 11.47
CA GLN A 25 17.33 -25.99 10.45
C GLN A 25 16.44 -24.86 10.99
N GLU A 26 16.17 -24.93 12.28
CA GLU A 26 15.46 -23.98 13.12
C GLU A 26 16.02 -22.56 12.98
N ASP A 27 17.34 -22.41 12.90
CA ASP A 27 18.01 -21.11 12.74
C ASP A 27 17.62 -20.40 11.44
N PHE A 28 17.41 -21.15 10.35
CA PHE A 28 16.90 -20.58 9.10
C PHE A 28 15.49 -20.01 9.32
N TYR A 29 14.62 -20.75 9.99
CA TYR A 29 13.25 -20.34 10.26
C TYR A 29 13.15 -19.22 11.29
N ARG A 30 14.05 -19.17 12.28
CA ARG A 30 14.20 -18.04 13.21
C ARG A 30 14.53 -16.74 12.48
N LEU A 31 15.45 -16.79 11.51
CA LEU A 31 15.75 -15.63 10.65
C LEU A 31 14.58 -15.29 9.72
N ARG A 32 13.90 -16.28 9.15
CA ARG A 32 12.69 -16.06 8.32
C ARG A 32 11.58 -15.37 9.13
N ALA A 33 11.36 -15.77 10.37
CA ALA A 33 10.36 -15.19 11.27
C ALA A 33 10.57 -13.70 11.53
N VAL A 34 11.81 -13.19 11.39
CA VAL A 34 12.13 -11.75 11.51
C VAL A 34 11.48 -10.93 10.40
N ILE A 35 11.46 -11.45 9.17
CA ILE A 35 10.95 -10.74 7.98
C ILE A 35 9.52 -11.17 7.60
N ALA A 36 9.02 -12.26 8.17
CA ALA A 36 7.71 -12.81 7.87
C ALA A 36 6.56 -11.77 7.95
N PRO A 37 6.48 -10.85 8.94
CA PRO A 37 5.40 -9.86 9.00
C PRO A 37 5.34 -8.89 7.80
N VAL A 38 6.46 -8.68 7.09
CA VAL A 38 6.48 -7.86 5.87
C VAL A 38 5.98 -8.67 4.67
N TYR A 39 6.31 -9.96 4.62
CA TYR A 39 6.00 -10.88 3.52
C TYR A 39 5.01 -11.94 3.96
N ASP A 40 3.93 -11.50 4.58
CA ASP A 40 2.85 -12.35 5.02
C ASP A 40 2.18 -13.04 3.82
N ALA A 41 2.22 -14.37 3.81
CA ALA A 41 1.65 -15.18 2.73
C ALA A 41 0.12 -15.28 2.83
N GLU A 42 -0.45 -15.21 4.05
CA GLU A 42 -1.90 -15.26 4.28
C GLU A 42 -2.54 -13.91 3.95
N LYS A 43 -1.84 -12.81 4.27
CA LYS A 43 -2.27 -11.44 3.97
C LYS A 43 -1.33 -10.74 2.99
N TRP A 44 -1.09 -11.38 1.84
CA TRP A 44 -0.16 -10.87 0.85
C TRP A 44 -0.54 -9.47 0.34
N ARG A 45 0.38 -8.52 0.53
CA ARG A 45 0.26 -7.17 -0.02
C ARG A 45 1.02 -7.06 -1.35
N MET A 46 0.28 -6.71 -2.40
CA MET A 46 0.85 -6.43 -3.71
C MET A 46 1.83 -5.24 -3.66
N PRO A 47 2.88 -5.22 -4.50
CA PRO A 47 3.87 -4.12 -4.49
C PRO A 47 3.29 -2.72 -4.64
N ALA A 48 2.21 -2.55 -5.42
CA ALA A 48 1.54 -1.26 -5.58
C ALA A 48 0.87 -0.76 -4.28
N SER A 49 0.43 -1.69 -3.42
CA SER A 49 -0.20 -1.39 -2.14
C SER A 49 0.80 -1.18 -1.00
N ARG A 50 2.12 -1.30 -1.27
CA ARG A 50 3.21 -1.10 -0.31
C ARG A 50 3.75 0.32 -0.42
N ARG A 51 2.86 1.31 -0.29
CA ARG A 51 3.18 2.73 -0.43
C ARG A 51 2.80 3.51 0.82
N ALA A 52 3.64 4.47 1.18
CA ALA A 52 3.34 5.47 2.19
C ALA A 52 3.31 6.85 1.52
N ALA A 53 2.29 7.64 1.85
CA ALA A 53 2.22 9.03 1.42
C ALA A 53 3.25 9.86 2.22
N LEU A 54 4.16 10.50 1.49
CA LEU A 54 5.04 11.54 2.00
C LEU A 54 4.25 12.84 2.08
N MET A 55 3.61 13.05 3.22
CA MET A 55 2.99 14.32 3.53
C MET A 55 3.30 14.68 4.98
N SER A 56 3.68 15.93 5.19
CA SER A 56 3.77 16.55 6.50
C SER A 56 2.40 16.56 7.20
N LYS A 57 2.40 16.77 8.52
CA LYS A 57 1.15 16.93 9.28
C LYS A 57 0.34 18.13 8.77
N GLU A 58 1.02 19.21 8.41
CA GLU A 58 0.43 20.44 7.88
C GLU A 58 -0.25 20.21 6.52
N GLU A 59 0.43 19.54 5.59
CA GLU A 59 -0.15 19.20 4.28
C GLU A 59 -1.37 18.29 4.42
N LYS A 60 -1.33 17.32 5.33
CA LYS A 60 -2.49 16.45 5.61
C LYS A 60 -3.67 17.24 6.16
N ALA A 61 -3.43 18.17 7.09
CA ALA A 61 -4.47 19.03 7.65
C ALA A 61 -5.08 19.93 6.57
N LYS A 62 -4.24 20.57 5.75
CA LYS A 62 -4.68 21.42 4.63
C LYS A 62 -5.46 20.62 3.58
N ALA A 63 -4.98 19.43 3.21
CA ALA A 63 -5.68 18.55 2.29
C ALA A 63 -7.06 18.14 2.82
N ALA A 64 -7.16 17.80 4.12
CA ALA A 64 -8.42 17.45 4.75
C ALA A 64 -9.41 18.64 4.79
N GLU A 65 -8.93 19.83 5.13
CA GLU A 65 -9.74 21.06 5.14
C GLU A 65 -10.28 21.40 3.74
N LEU A 66 -9.39 21.42 2.74
CA LEU A 66 -9.78 21.72 1.36
C LEU A 66 -10.72 20.64 0.79
N SER A 67 -10.47 19.37 1.07
CA SER A 67 -11.36 18.27 0.67
C SER A 67 -12.74 18.40 1.30
N ALA A 68 -12.84 18.82 2.56
CA ALA A 68 -14.11 19.07 3.23
C ALA A 68 -14.87 20.26 2.62
N LYS A 69 -14.17 21.34 2.22
CA LYS A 69 -14.75 22.48 1.50
C LYS A 69 -15.27 22.05 0.12
N VAL A 70 -14.45 21.33 -0.65
CA VAL A 70 -14.83 20.77 -1.97
C VAL A 70 -16.07 19.89 -1.84
N LYS A 71 -16.13 19.02 -0.83
CA LYS A 71 -17.30 18.16 -0.59
C LYS A 71 -18.59 18.97 -0.39
N LYS A 72 -18.54 20.06 0.39
CA LYS A 72 -19.71 20.94 0.58
C LYS A 72 -20.13 21.63 -0.72
N LEU A 73 -19.17 22.10 -1.52
CA LEU A 73 -19.45 22.69 -2.82
C LEU A 73 -20.02 21.66 -3.80
N ASP A 74 -19.54 20.42 -3.78
CA ASP A 74 -20.10 19.33 -4.59
C ASP A 74 -21.53 18.99 -4.19
N GLU A 75 -21.84 18.98 -2.90
CA GLU A 75 -23.20 18.81 -2.39
C GLU A 75 -24.11 19.95 -2.87
N GLN A 76 -23.66 21.21 -2.77
CA GLN A 76 -24.39 22.38 -3.29
C GLN A 76 -24.58 22.31 -4.80
N HIS A 77 -23.53 21.97 -5.54
CA HIS A 77 -23.58 21.79 -6.99
C HIS A 77 -24.61 20.72 -7.38
N ASN A 78 -24.65 19.60 -6.66
CA ASN A 78 -25.63 18.54 -6.88
C ASN A 78 -27.06 18.95 -6.52
N GLN A 79 -27.26 19.78 -5.48
CA GLN A 79 -28.57 20.37 -5.16
C GLN A 79 -29.05 21.29 -6.28
N ILE A 80 -28.21 22.25 -6.70
CA ILE A 80 -28.52 23.16 -7.81
C ILE A 80 -28.83 22.35 -9.07
N LYS A 81 -28.05 21.30 -9.35
CA LYS A 81 -28.29 20.40 -10.47
C LYS A 81 -29.68 19.76 -10.43
N ALA A 82 -30.11 19.29 -9.26
CA ALA A 82 -31.43 18.70 -9.08
C ALA A 82 -32.55 19.73 -9.29
N GLU A 83 -32.42 20.92 -8.69
CA GLU A 83 -33.37 22.03 -8.85
C GLU A 83 -33.51 22.46 -10.32
N VAL A 84 -32.39 22.65 -11.02
CA VAL A 84 -32.38 23.01 -12.44
C VAL A 84 -33.06 21.91 -13.28
N THR A 85 -32.77 20.64 -12.99
CA THR A 85 -33.34 19.51 -13.73
C THR A 85 -34.85 19.45 -13.57
N GLN A 86 -35.36 19.66 -12.34
CA GLN A 86 -36.80 19.71 -12.06
C GLN A 86 -37.48 20.89 -12.77
N LEU A 87 -36.93 22.10 -12.65
CA LEU A 87 -37.48 23.29 -13.31
C LEU A 87 -37.59 23.14 -14.83
N ILE A 88 -36.59 22.52 -15.47
CA ILE A 88 -36.64 22.30 -16.91
C ILE A 88 -37.66 21.21 -17.24
N ALA A 89 -37.71 20.11 -16.49
CA ALA A 89 -38.70 19.05 -16.70
C ALA A 89 -40.13 19.59 -16.65
N GLU A 90 -40.45 20.41 -15.65
CA GLU A 90 -41.77 21.07 -15.54
C GLU A 90 -42.09 21.96 -16.75
N ARG A 91 -41.12 22.74 -17.24
CA ARG A 91 -41.33 23.62 -18.41
C ARG A 91 -41.53 22.80 -19.69
N VAL A 92 -40.72 21.78 -19.90
CA VAL A 92 -40.83 20.91 -21.08
C VAL A 92 -42.17 20.17 -21.05
N LEU A 93 -42.63 19.67 -19.91
CA LEU A 93 -43.93 19.02 -19.77
C LEU A 93 -45.13 19.95 -20.05
N LYS A 94 -45.01 21.26 -19.78
CA LYS A 94 -46.03 22.26 -20.16
C LYS A 94 -46.11 22.47 -21.68
N GLU A 95 -44.98 22.37 -22.39
CA GLU A 95 -44.94 22.45 -23.86
C GLU A 95 -45.45 21.17 -24.55
N VAL A 96 -45.58 20.04 -23.82
CA VAL A 96 -46.17 18.80 -24.33
C VAL A 96 -47.69 18.95 -24.51
N PRO A 97 -48.26 18.58 -25.69
CA PRO A 97 -49.71 18.55 -25.91
C PRO A 97 -50.45 17.74 -24.86
N GLU A 98 -51.66 18.16 -24.47
CA GLU A 98 -52.42 17.52 -23.37
C GLU A 98 -52.63 16.01 -23.57
N ALA A 99 -52.85 15.57 -24.80
CA ALA A 99 -53.03 14.14 -25.14
C ALA A 99 -51.81 13.26 -24.81
N ASP A 100 -50.61 13.84 -24.79
CA ASP A 100 -49.35 13.11 -24.56
C ASP A 100 -48.73 13.41 -23.18
N ARG A 101 -49.29 14.35 -22.40
CA ARG A 101 -48.66 14.90 -21.17
C ARG A 101 -48.52 13.87 -20.06
N GLU A 102 -49.58 13.12 -19.74
CA GLU A 102 -49.55 12.07 -18.71
C GLU A 102 -48.58 10.95 -19.07
N ARG A 103 -48.57 10.54 -20.35
CA ARG A 103 -47.67 9.49 -20.86
C ARG A 103 -46.21 9.94 -20.82
N ALA A 104 -45.93 11.21 -21.14
CA ALA A 104 -44.60 11.79 -21.08
C ALA A 104 -44.09 11.93 -19.64
N GLN A 105 -44.96 12.34 -18.71
CA GLN A 105 -44.61 12.46 -17.30
C GLN A 105 -44.30 11.09 -16.68
N ALA A 106 -45.17 10.09 -16.87
CA ALA A 106 -44.95 8.74 -16.35
C ALA A 106 -43.65 8.09 -16.88
N ALA A 107 -43.34 8.31 -18.17
CA ALA A 107 -42.09 7.84 -18.78
C ALA A 107 -40.86 8.58 -18.23
N TYR A 108 -40.96 9.87 -17.92
CA TYR A 108 -39.87 10.66 -17.35
C TYR A 108 -39.56 10.25 -15.90
N GLU A 109 -40.59 10.10 -15.07
CA GLU A 109 -40.49 9.71 -13.66
C GLU A 109 -39.96 8.29 -13.46
N THR A 110 -40.18 7.40 -14.44
CA THR A 110 -39.59 6.06 -14.43
C THR A 110 -38.08 6.15 -14.62
N ALA A 111 -37.31 5.50 -13.75
CA ALA A 111 -35.86 5.50 -13.81
C ALA A 111 -35.37 4.98 -15.18
N VAL A 112 -34.32 5.60 -15.75
CA VAL A 112 -33.84 5.30 -17.12
C VAL A 112 -33.62 3.80 -17.37
N LYS A 113 -33.16 3.06 -16.36
CA LYS A 113 -32.89 1.61 -16.43
C LYS A 113 -34.14 0.74 -16.35
N GLU A 114 -35.25 1.28 -15.86
CA GLU A 114 -36.52 0.59 -15.64
C GLU A 114 -37.58 0.98 -16.70
N ARG A 115 -37.26 1.92 -17.59
CA ARG A 115 -38.14 2.33 -18.67
C ARG A 115 -38.37 1.17 -19.64
N THR A 116 -39.62 0.99 -20.06
CA THR A 116 -39.95 0.03 -21.12
C THR A 116 -39.39 0.49 -22.47
N ALA A 117 -39.27 -0.43 -23.43
CA ALA A 117 -38.84 -0.11 -24.79
C ALA A 117 -39.74 0.96 -25.43
N GLU A 118 -41.05 0.89 -25.16
CA GLU A 118 -42.04 1.85 -25.66
C GLU A 118 -41.90 3.23 -25.01
N GLN A 119 -41.66 3.30 -23.69
CA GLN A 119 -41.40 4.57 -23.00
C GLN A 119 -40.10 5.23 -23.50
N THR A 120 -39.07 4.42 -23.72
CA THR A 120 -37.78 4.89 -24.24
C THR A 120 -37.92 5.42 -25.67
N ASP A 121 -38.63 4.69 -26.54
CA ASP A 121 -38.84 5.09 -27.92
C ASP A 121 -39.73 6.33 -28.03
N PHE A 122 -40.77 6.42 -27.19
CA PHE A 122 -41.65 7.57 -27.09
C PHE A 122 -40.90 8.85 -26.70
N LEU A 123 -40.07 8.79 -25.64
CA LEU A 123 -39.27 9.94 -25.22
C LEU A 123 -38.21 10.30 -26.26
N LYS A 124 -37.50 9.33 -26.85
CA LYS A 124 -36.47 9.60 -27.86
C LYS A 124 -37.01 10.21 -29.15
N LYS A 125 -38.15 9.72 -29.66
CA LYS A 125 -38.68 10.12 -30.97
C LYS A 125 -39.59 11.34 -30.90
N LYS A 126 -40.47 11.42 -29.91
CA LYS A 126 -41.45 12.53 -29.80
C LYS A 126 -40.97 13.67 -28.90
N TYR A 127 -40.31 13.36 -27.78
CA TYR A 127 -39.96 14.36 -26.76
C TYR A 127 -38.49 14.25 -26.32
N PRO A 128 -37.52 14.38 -27.26
CA PRO A 128 -36.11 14.17 -26.96
C PRO A 128 -35.58 15.10 -25.88
N MET A 129 -36.20 16.27 -25.67
CA MET A 129 -35.86 17.17 -24.56
C MET A 129 -36.07 16.53 -23.19
N LEU A 130 -37.09 15.68 -23.00
CA LEU A 130 -37.33 14.94 -21.75
C LEU A 130 -36.37 13.75 -21.57
N ASP A 131 -35.93 13.14 -22.67
CA ASP A 131 -34.91 12.08 -22.66
C ASP A 131 -33.50 12.65 -22.36
N LEU A 132 -33.22 13.85 -22.90
CA LEU A 132 -31.94 14.53 -22.82
C LEU A 132 -31.72 15.32 -21.52
N LEU A 133 -32.71 15.39 -20.64
CA LEU A 133 -32.59 15.95 -19.29
C LEU A 133 -31.71 15.11 -18.34
N ALA A 134 -31.02 14.11 -18.90
CA ALA A 134 -29.94 13.41 -18.22
C ALA A 134 -28.89 14.41 -17.68
N PRO A 135 -28.34 14.12 -16.48
CA PRO A 135 -27.52 15.05 -15.68
C PRO A 135 -26.27 15.66 -16.36
N GLY A 136 -25.88 15.22 -17.56
CA GLY A 136 -24.71 15.72 -18.30
C GLY A 136 -24.99 16.80 -19.34
N ARG A 137 -26.26 17.13 -19.64
CA ARG A 137 -26.61 18.08 -20.72
C ARG A 137 -27.31 19.36 -20.25
N LEU A 138 -27.40 19.57 -18.94
CA LEU A 138 -28.10 20.67 -18.28
C LEU A 138 -27.74 22.07 -18.81
N HIS A 139 -26.46 22.29 -19.12
CA HIS A 139 -25.94 23.56 -19.69
C HIS A 139 -26.60 23.98 -21.01
N LEU A 140 -27.04 23.04 -21.87
CA LEU A 140 -27.70 23.33 -23.15
C LEU A 140 -29.10 23.92 -22.93
N PHE A 141 -29.76 23.55 -21.84
CA PHE A 141 -31.13 23.97 -21.52
C PHE A 141 -31.14 25.31 -20.78
N LEU A 142 -30.17 25.53 -19.91
CA LEU A 142 -29.97 26.77 -19.18
C LEU A 142 -29.76 27.98 -20.11
N ALA A 143 -29.21 27.76 -21.31
CA ALA A 143 -29.09 28.78 -22.35
C ALA A 143 -30.43 29.13 -23.05
N ARG A 144 -31.41 28.22 -23.04
CA ARG A 144 -32.71 28.36 -23.72
C ARG A 144 -33.73 29.16 -22.91
N TYR A 145 -33.65 29.13 -21.58
CA TYR A 145 -34.62 29.76 -20.69
C TYR A 145 -34.04 30.99 -19.98
N LYS A 146 -34.61 32.18 -20.21
CA LYS A 146 -34.09 33.47 -19.68
C LYS A 146 -33.96 33.52 -18.15
N ASP A 147 -34.90 32.92 -17.43
CA ASP A 147 -34.91 32.87 -15.95
C ASP A 147 -33.95 31.80 -15.40
N GLY A 148 -33.48 30.89 -16.25
CA GLY A 148 -32.46 29.89 -15.90
C GLY A 148 -31.05 30.46 -15.84
N LYS A 149 -30.82 31.68 -16.35
CA LYS A 149 -29.47 32.26 -16.49
C LYS A 149 -28.76 32.47 -15.14
N GLU A 150 -29.49 32.83 -14.10
CA GLU A 150 -28.93 33.02 -12.75
C GLU A 150 -28.59 31.68 -12.08
N LEU A 151 -29.47 30.69 -12.21
CA LEU A 151 -29.25 29.33 -11.71
C LEU A 151 -28.12 28.63 -12.47
N ALA A 152 -28.01 28.87 -13.79
CA ALA A 152 -26.91 28.42 -14.63
C ALA A 152 -25.58 28.97 -14.18
N LYS A 153 -25.56 30.27 -13.92
CA LYS A 153 -24.37 30.97 -13.46
C LYS A 153 -23.95 30.42 -12.10
N ARG A 154 -24.88 30.26 -11.16
CA ARG A 154 -24.60 29.66 -9.84
C ARG A 154 -24.09 28.22 -9.96
N TYR A 155 -24.64 27.42 -10.86
CA TYR A 155 -24.17 26.05 -11.12
C TYR A 155 -22.71 26.03 -11.58
N GLU A 156 -22.36 26.84 -12.59
CA GLU A 156 -20.98 26.92 -13.09
C GLU A 156 -20.03 27.57 -12.08
N ASP A 157 -20.47 28.59 -11.34
CA ASP A 157 -19.65 29.28 -10.33
C ASP A 157 -19.26 28.32 -9.20
N VAL A 158 -20.21 27.56 -8.64
CA VAL A 158 -19.94 26.58 -7.56
C VAL A 158 -19.03 25.46 -8.06
N LYS A 159 -19.21 25.01 -9.30
CA LYS A 159 -18.33 24.02 -9.92
C LYS A 159 -16.91 24.54 -10.08
N ALA A 160 -16.76 25.76 -10.62
CA ALA A 160 -15.48 26.40 -10.82
C ALA A 160 -14.74 26.63 -9.49
N GLU A 161 -15.46 27.02 -8.44
CA GLU A 161 -14.91 27.17 -7.09
C GLU A 161 -14.41 25.82 -6.54
N ALA A 162 -15.21 24.75 -6.69
CA ALA A 162 -14.80 23.40 -6.28
C ALA A 162 -13.56 22.93 -7.04
N ASP A 163 -13.50 23.16 -8.35
CA ASP A 163 -12.37 22.78 -9.20
C ASP A 163 -11.11 23.56 -8.85
N GLU A 164 -11.22 24.84 -8.50
CA GLU A 164 -10.07 25.65 -8.09
C GLU A 164 -9.54 25.22 -6.71
N LEU A 165 -10.42 24.92 -5.76
CA LEU A 165 -10.01 24.36 -4.47
C LEU A 165 -9.35 22.98 -4.63
N ARG A 166 -9.81 22.14 -5.56
CA ARG A 166 -9.19 20.83 -5.85
C ARG A 166 -7.75 20.95 -6.31
N LYS A 167 -7.43 21.94 -7.14
CA LYS A 167 -6.04 22.19 -7.60
C LYS A 167 -5.11 22.57 -6.44
N GLN A 168 -5.66 23.18 -5.39
CA GLN A 168 -4.90 23.59 -4.21
C GLN A 168 -4.71 22.45 -3.18
N ILE A 169 -5.40 21.31 -3.36
CA ILE A 169 -5.23 20.13 -2.50
C ILE A 169 -3.82 19.59 -2.73
N PRO A 170 -2.94 19.57 -1.70
CA PRO A 170 -1.62 18.97 -1.80
C PRO A 170 -1.73 17.51 -2.24
N GLN A 171 -1.03 17.16 -3.33
CA GLN A 171 -1.01 15.81 -3.86
C GLN A 171 0.07 15.00 -3.15
N PRO A 172 -0.25 13.81 -2.59
CA PRO A 172 0.75 12.98 -1.93
C PRO A 172 1.76 12.42 -2.92
N GLU A 173 3.04 12.63 -2.65
CA GLU A 173 4.09 11.79 -3.23
C GLU A 173 4.11 10.45 -2.49
N TYR A 174 4.32 9.35 -3.22
CA TYR A 174 4.35 8.02 -2.63
C TYR A 174 5.73 7.40 -2.75
N ILE A 175 6.23 6.88 -1.63
CA ILE A 175 7.40 6.01 -1.62
C ILE A 175 7.01 4.56 -1.36
N ARG A 176 7.80 3.63 -1.89
CA ARG A 176 7.66 2.21 -1.57
C ARG A 176 8.25 1.93 -0.20
N VAL A 177 7.49 1.25 0.64
CA VAL A 177 7.89 0.97 2.04
C VAL A 177 7.63 -0.49 2.41
N ALA A 178 8.53 -1.05 3.23
CA ALA A 178 8.34 -2.34 3.87
C ALA A 178 7.61 -2.14 5.21
N THR A 179 6.28 -2.14 5.15
CA THR A 179 5.40 -2.09 6.33
C THR A 179 4.87 -3.48 6.66
N GLU A 180 4.61 -3.72 7.94
CA GLU A 180 3.96 -4.92 8.48
C GLU A 180 2.64 -4.53 9.15
N ASP A 181 1.74 -5.49 9.27
CA ASP A 181 0.49 -5.35 10.02
C ASP A 181 0.67 -5.98 11.41
N THR A 182 0.49 -5.21 12.48
CA THR A 182 0.60 -5.72 13.85
C THR A 182 -0.66 -6.40 14.35
N GLN A 183 -1.79 -6.26 13.64
CA GLN A 183 -3.04 -6.95 13.98
C GLN A 183 -3.02 -8.42 13.59
N HIS A 184 -2.14 -8.80 12.66
CA HIS A 184 -1.95 -10.18 12.24
C HIS A 184 -0.48 -10.41 11.95
N LEU A 185 0.15 -11.22 12.79
CA LEU A 185 1.54 -11.63 12.62
C LEU A 185 1.56 -13.10 12.20
N PRO A 186 2.17 -13.42 11.05
CA PRO A 186 2.22 -14.79 10.58
C PRO A 186 3.06 -15.64 11.53
N GLU A 187 2.54 -16.82 11.84
CA GLU A 187 3.25 -17.85 12.57
C GLU A 187 4.36 -18.42 11.67
N THR A 188 5.44 -18.90 12.27
CA THR A 188 6.54 -19.51 11.52
C THR A 188 6.80 -20.89 12.09
N PHE A 189 6.99 -21.86 11.21
CA PHE A 189 7.23 -23.27 11.54
C PHE A 189 8.51 -23.72 10.83
N VAL A 190 9.14 -24.76 11.37
CA VAL A 190 10.06 -25.57 10.56
C VAL A 190 9.23 -26.37 9.58
N PHE A 191 9.72 -26.54 8.36
CA PHE A 191 9.06 -27.35 7.34
C PHE A 191 9.88 -28.57 7.03
N TYR A 192 9.22 -29.73 6.99
CA TYR A 192 9.88 -30.99 6.68
C TYR A 192 10.54 -30.91 5.30
N ARG A 193 11.88 -30.96 5.26
CA ARG A 193 12.65 -30.78 4.01
C ARG A 193 12.35 -29.48 3.26
N GLY A 194 11.89 -28.44 3.96
CA GLY A 194 11.51 -27.16 3.36
C GLY A 194 10.18 -27.17 2.60
N ASP A 195 9.42 -28.27 2.66
CA ASP A 195 8.10 -28.35 2.03
C ASP A 195 7.06 -27.55 2.81
N MET A 196 6.63 -26.43 2.23
CA MET A 196 5.63 -25.51 2.83
C MET A 196 4.27 -26.17 3.12
N SER A 197 3.96 -27.30 2.50
CA SER A 197 2.73 -28.06 2.76
C SER A 197 2.84 -29.01 3.96
N SER A 198 4.06 -29.17 4.49
CA SER A 198 4.39 -30.06 5.60
C SER A 198 5.05 -29.30 6.78
N PRO A 199 4.34 -28.35 7.42
CA PRO A 199 4.84 -27.67 8.61
C PRO A 199 4.93 -28.64 9.80
N GLU A 200 5.97 -28.48 10.61
CA GLU A 200 6.02 -29.10 11.92
C GLU A 200 5.04 -28.43 12.90
N SER A 201 4.71 -29.10 13.99
CA SER A 201 3.72 -28.62 14.96
C SER A 201 4.23 -27.49 15.85
N GLU A 202 5.55 -27.38 16.03
CA GLU A 202 6.15 -26.38 16.92
C GLU A 202 6.35 -25.03 16.21
N LYS A 203 5.93 -23.97 16.89
CA LYS A 203 6.10 -22.59 16.42
C LYS A 203 7.50 -22.10 16.72
N ILE A 204 8.14 -21.49 15.74
CA ILE A 204 9.47 -20.90 15.85
C ILE A 204 9.37 -19.39 16.11
N ALA A 205 9.99 -18.96 17.21
CA ALA A 205 10.14 -17.56 17.55
C ALA A 205 11.21 -16.88 16.66
N PRO A 206 11.12 -15.56 16.41
CA PRO A 206 12.15 -14.83 15.70
C PRO A 206 13.47 -14.80 16.49
N GLY A 207 14.59 -14.96 15.78
CA GLY A 207 15.90 -14.95 16.42
C GLY A 207 17.06 -14.94 15.43
N GLY A 208 18.26 -14.68 15.94
CA GLY A 208 19.51 -14.81 15.20
C GLY A 208 20.00 -16.25 15.13
N LEU A 209 21.12 -16.44 14.43
CA LEU A 209 21.81 -17.73 14.36
C LEU A 209 22.40 -18.10 15.73
N THR A 210 22.17 -19.33 16.18
CA THR A 210 22.65 -19.85 17.47
C THR A 210 24.15 -20.04 17.49
N VAL A 211 24.76 -20.43 16.37
CA VAL A 211 26.21 -20.63 16.22
C VAL A 211 27.05 -19.38 16.54
N VAL A 212 26.50 -18.17 16.34
CA VAL A 212 27.17 -16.88 16.66
C VAL A 212 26.60 -16.21 17.91
N GLY A 213 25.58 -16.81 18.54
CA GLY A 213 24.86 -16.25 19.69
C GLY A 213 25.57 -16.38 21.04
N SER A 214 26.74 -17.01 21.11
CA SER A 214 27.42 -17.31 22.39
C SER A 214 27.82 -16.08 23.21
N LYS A 215 27.93 -14.90 22.59
CA LYS A 215 28.32 -13.64 23.25
C LYS A 215 27.20 -12.58 23.31
N THR A 216 26.07 -12.82 22.66
CA THR A 216 25.01 -11.82 22.48
C THR A 216 23.65 -12.49 22.46
N ASP A 217 22.69 -11.94 23.21
CA ASP A 217 21.31 -12.40 23.14
C ASP A 217 20.79 -12.33 21.69
N ASN A 218 20.39 -13.48 21.16
CA ASN A 218 19.91 -13.66 19.80
C ASN A 218 18.40 -13.98 19.76
N THR A 219 17.69 -13.70 20.85
CA THR A 219 16.23 -13.80 20.94
C THR A 219 15.59 -12.44 20.60
N PHE A 220 14.49 -12.47 19.83
CA PHE A 220 13.79 -11.25 19.40
C PHE A 220 12.33 -11.29 19.86
N PRO A 221 11.69 -10.13 20.08
CA PRO A 221 10.29 -10.09 20.48
C PRO A 221 9.40 -10.68 19.39
N VAL A 222 8.38 -11.46 19.79
CA VAL A 222 7.35 -11.93 18.84
C VAL A 222 6.48 -10.76 18.38
N ASN A 223 6.10 -9.87 19.30
CA ASN A 223 5.38 -8.63 19.07
C ASN A 223 5.69 -7.65 20.21
N ASP A 224 6.14 -6.43 19.89
CA ASP A 224 6.42 -5.38 20.88
C ASP A 224 5.25 -4.39 20.93
N PRO A 225 4.45 -4.35 22.02
CA PRO A 225 3.29 -3.48 22.11
C PRO A 225 3.64 -2.00 22.28
N ALA A 226 4.91 -1.66 22.57
CA ALA A 226 5.34 -0.28 22.77
C ALA A 226 5.58 0.48 21.46
N ILE A 227 5.62 -0.22 20.33
CA ILE A 227 5.91 0.36 19.01
C ILE A 227 4.86 -0.04 17.97
N PRO A 228 4.67 0.74 16.89
CA PRO A 228 3.64 0.47 15.88
C PRO A 228 3.97 -0.71 14.94
N THR A 229 5.03 -1.48 15.22
CA THR A 229 5.47 -2.64 14.45
C THR A 229 5.73 -3.82 15.40
N SER A 230 5.93 -5.02 14.89
CA SER A 230 6.24 -6.20 15.71
C SER A 230 7.56 -6.09 16.49
N GLY A 231 8.44 -5.16 16.12
CA GLY A 231 9.77 -5.02 16.71
C GLY A 231 10.81 -6.02 16.23
N ARG A 232 10.42 -7.09 15.52
CA ARG A 232 11.32 -8.17 15.07
C ARG A 232 12.52 -7.66 14.27
N ARG A 233 12.25 -6.87 13.22
CA ARG A 233 13.29 -6.32 12.35
C ARG A 233 14.17 -5.29 13.06
N LEU A 234 13.59 -4.51 13.97
CA LEU A 234 14.34 -3.54 14.75
C LEU A 234 15.28 -4.23 15.74
N ALA A 235 14.81 -5.28 16.42
CA ALA A 235 15.63 -6.11 17.30
C ALA A 235 16.79 -6.77 16.53
N TYR A 236 16.50 -7.34 15.35
CA TYR A 236 17.55 -7.91 14.49
C TYR A 236 18.57 -6.85 14.04
N ALA A 237 18.13 -5.66 13.63
CA ALA A 237 19.03 -4.58 13.27
C ALA A 237 19.93 -4.16 14.44
N ARG A 238 19.36 -3.96 15.63
CA ARG A 238 20.11 -3.63 16.86
C ARG A 238 21.08 -4.75 17.25
N TYR A 239 20.68 -6.00 17.10
CA TYR A 239 21.55 -7.17 17.33
C TYR A 239 22.80 -7.12 16.43
N LEU A 240 22.60 -6.89 15.13
CA LEU A 240 23.69 -6.79 14.16
C LEU A 240 24.61 -5.58 14.41
N THR A 241 24.04 -4.45 14.83
CA THR A 241 24.77 -3.17 15.00
C THR A 241 25.14 -2.86 16.45
N SER A 242 25.04 -3.84 17.36
CA SER A 242 25.34 -3.68 18.79
C SER A 242 26.81 -3.41 19.09
N GLY A 243 27.71 -3.63 18.13
CA GLY A 243 29.16 -3.66 18.34
C GLY A 243 29.67 -4.92 19.04
N GLN A 244 28.77 -5.83 19.45
CA GLN A 244 29.11 -7.08 20.12
C GLN A 244 29.00 -8.31 19.19
N HIS A 245 28.37 -8.14 18.02
CA HIS A 245 28.20 -9.24 17.08
C HIS A 245 29.56 -9.68 16.49
N PRO A 246 29.96 -10.97 16.61
CA PRO A 246 31.33 -11.40 16.32
C PRO A 246 31.72 -11.32 14.83
N LEU A 247 30.76 -11.47 13.91
CA LEU A 247 31.04 -11.53 12.47
C LEU A 247 30.79 -10.22 11.68
N VAL A 248 29.87 -9.34 12.13
CA VAL A 248 29.41 -8.23 11.28
C VAL A 248 30.55 -7.29 10.91
N ALA A 249 31.34 -6.85 11.89
CA ALA A 249 32.50 -6.00 11.64
C ALA A 249 33.53 -6.69 10.73
N ARG A 250 33.91 -7.93 11.04
CA ARG A 250 34.88 -8.72 10.27
C ARG A 250 34.47 -8.86 8.80
N VAL A 251 33.20 -9.20 8.55
CA VAL A 251 32.69 -9.45 7.19
C VAL A 251 32.62 -8.15 6.39
N LEU A 252 32.13 -7.07 7.00
CA LEU A 252 32.07 -5.76 6.35
C LEU A 252 33.47 -5.22 6.07
N MET A 253 34.39 -5.35 7.03
CA MET A 253 35.76 -4.90 6.86
C MET A 253 36.49 -5.69 5.78
N ASN A 254 36.33 -7.02 5.76
CA ASN A 254 36.91 -7.84 4.69
C ASN A 254 36.41 -7.41 3.30
N ARG A 255 35.12 -7.04 3.19
CA ARG A 255 34.54 -6.51 1.96
C ARG A 255 35.13 -5.14 1.61
N PHE A 256 35.22 -4.22 2.56
CA PHE A 256 35.81 -2.90 2.32
C PHE A 256 37.27 -3.01 1.92
N TRP A 257 38.03 -3.88 2.59
CA TRP A 257 39.42 -4.18 2.27
C TRP A 257 39.55 -4.71 0.84
N MET A 258 38.73 -5.67 0.44
CA MET A 258 38.67 -6.15 -0.94
C MET A 258 38.38 -5.02 -1.93
N HIS A 259 37.40 -4.16 -1.65
CA HIS A 259 37.04 -3.05 -2.54
C HIS A 259 38.13 -1.98 -2.64
N HIS A 260 38.93 -1.79 -1.59
CA HIS A 260 39.98 -0.78 -1.56
C HIS A 260 41.30 -1.28 -2.16
N PHE A 261 41.72 -2.51 -1.81
CA PHE A 261 43.03 -3.06 -2.18
C PHE A 261 42.97 -4.09 -3.32
N GLY A 262 41.77 -4.47 -3.78
CA GLY A 262 41.59 -5.49 -4.82
C GLY A 262 41.79 -6.93 -4.35
N GLN A 263 42.12 -7.14 -3.07
CA GLN A 263 42.30 -8.45 -2.46
C GLN A 263 41.70 -8.43 -1.06
N ALA A 264 41.00 -9.50 -0.66
CA ALA A 264 40.39 -9.64 0.64
C ALA A 264 41.36 -10.27 1.67
N ILE A 265 41.16 -10.04 2.97
CA ILE A 265 41.92 -10.69 4.05
C ILE A 265 41.52 -12.16 4.17
N VAL A 266 40.22 -12.43 4.07
CA VAL A 266 39.62 -13.75 3.84
C VAL A 266 39.19 -13.79 2.38
N ASP A 267 39.69 -14.76 1.62
CA ASP A 267 39.47 -14.85 0.16
C ASP A 267 37.98 -14.76 -0.24
N SER A 268 37.11 -15.36 0.57
CA SER A 268 35.66 -15.22 0.40
C SER A 268 35.11 -13.98 1.11
N THR A 269 34.31 -13.19 0.40
CA THR A 269 33.53 -12.08 0.98
C THR A 269 32.15 -12.48 1.49
N GLY A 270 31.71 -13.71 1.20
CA GLY A 270 30.37 -14.20 1.49
C GLY A 270 30.30 -15.39 2.43
N ASP A 271 31.44 -15.99 2.76
CA ASP A 271 31.55 -17.21 3.55
C ASP A 271 32.77 -17.14 4.48
N PHE A 272 32.50 -17.21 5.78
CA PHE A 272 33.41 -17.25 6.92
C PHE A 272 33.22 -18.56 7.70
N GLY A 273 32.45 -19.50 7.17
CA GLY A 273 32.24 -20.81 7.74
C GLY A 273 33.46 -21.71 7.63
N SER A 274 33.28 -22.95 8.05
CA SER A 274 34.30 -24.01 8.09
C SER A 274 34.96 -24.33 6.74
N ARG A 275 34.32 -23.94 5.63
CA ARG A 275 34.84 -24.14 4.27
C ARG A 275 35.64 -22.96 3.74
N SER A 276 35.66 -21.83 4.45
CA SER A 276 36.41 -20.65 4.04
C SER A 276 37.90 -20.79 4.38
N ALA A 277 38.75 -20.15 3.58
CA ALA A 277 40.17 -20.05 3.89
C ALA A 277 40.36 -19.25 5.18
N THR A 278 41.37 -19.62 5.97
CA THR A 278 41.76 -18.85 7.15
C THR A 278 42.17 -17.43 6.73
N PRO A 279 41.84 -16.39 7.51
CA PRO A 279 42.31 -15.03 7.22
C PRO A 279 43.83 -15.00 7.09
N THR A 280 44.35 -14.29 6.08
CA THR A 280 45.80 -14.10 5.90
C THR A 280 46.44 -13.33 7.06
N HIS A 281 45.68 -12.38 7.64
CA HIS A 281 46.10 -11.55 8.77
C HIS A 281 44.98 -11.52 9.82
N PRO A 282 44.83 -12.57 10.64
CA PRO A 282 43.70 -12.71 11.57
C PRO A 282 43.72 -11.64 12.67
N GLU A 283 44.88 -11.28 13.20
CA GLU A 283 45.00 -10.23 14.22
C GLU A 283 44.61 -8.85 13.69
N LEU A 284 44.94 -8.55 12.43
CA LEU A 284 44.53 -7.31 11.77
C LEU A 284 43.01 -7.28 11.58
N LEU A 285 42.42 -8.38 11.12
CA LEU A 285 40.97 -8.48 10.93
C LEU A 285 40.19 -8.37 12.23
N ASP A 286 40.77 -8.84 13.33
CA ASP A 286 40.17 -8.75 14.67
C ASP A 286 40.33 -7.34 15.29
N TRP A 287 41.34 -6.59 14.87
CA TRP A 287 41.59 -5.22 15.30
C TRP A 287 40.70 -4.19 14.59
N LEU A 288 40.42 -4.40 13.30
CA LEU A 288 39.60 -3.52 12.45
C LEU A 288 38.10 -3.56 12.77
#